data_AF-A0A7R8W634-F1
#
_entry.id   AF-A0A7R8W634-F1
#
_cell.length_a   1.000
_cell.length_b   1.000
_cell.length_c   1.000
_cell.angle_alpha   90.00
_cell.angle_beta   90.00
_cell.angle_gamma   90.00
#
_symmetry.space_group_name_H-M   'P 1'
#
loop_
_entity.id
_entity.type
_entity.pdbx_description
1 polymer ?
#
loop_
_entity_poly.entity_id
_entity_poly.type
_entity_poly.pdbx_seq_one_letter_code
_entity_poly.pdbx_strand_id
1 'polypeptide(L)'
;MASLEIITRVDPKQGTLRACRYNVDGGYCLSVGADKTVQLWNPVTSTLIKTYAGHDASDSKGSCDNSQIVTGGLDKQVFLWDVETGQVVRKWRDHFAAVNSVAFNEEGTVSVSGSTDGSVRLWDGRSKKKDPIQVLEDPRDSVSSVCVSSHEIMAASLDGHVYIWDIRNGSLSEDFVGVPLTYASFTWDSMCFLVSCQDSSVKLFDKGKGDMLAEYIGHRHEEFRVESCLSKCGNFVLSGSEDSHVYLWGLLEADLQAKLPLPFRVSSSLSPHPKENSFLVAAGDAFFLVKLVTLNNDSTEVLPGEQTFLVFPVVCTDLLLIMPKEIKEIKDFLLTARRKDAKSVMIKKNPKDTKFKVRCSRYLYTLVVQDREKAEKLKQSLPPGLLVKELK
;
A
#
# COMPACT_ATOMS: atom_id res chain seq x y z
N MET A 1 -10.96 -12.11 -12.19
CA MET A 1 -11.82 -12.27 -11.01
C MET A 1 -10.91 -12.60 -9.85
N ALA A 2 -10.97 -11.83 -8.77
CA ALA A 2 -10.18 -12.07 -7.57
C ALA A 2 -11.11 -12.56 -6.45
N SER A 3 -10.57 -13.33 -5.50
CA SER A 3 -11.27 -13.78 -4.30
C SER A 3 -10.44 -13.51 -3.05
N LEU A 4 -11.11 -13.42 -1.91
CA LEU A 4 -10.51 -13.20 -0.61
C LEU A 4 -10.75 -14.43 0.26
N GLU A 5 -9.70 -14.95 0.86
CA GLU A 5 -9.74 -16.16 1.71
C GLU A 5 -9.16 -15.86 3.08
N ILE A 6 -9.93 -16.14 4.14
CA ILE A 6 -9.42 -16.05 5.51
C ILE A 6 -8.54 -17.28 5.77
N ILE A 7 -7.26 -17.07 6.00
CA ILE A 7 -6.31 -18.12 6.36
C ILE A 7 -6.40 -18.41 7.86
N THR A 8 -6.45 -17.34 8.67
CA THR A 8 -6.31 -17.46 10.11
C THR A 8 -7.09 -16.36 10.81
N ARG A 9 -7.67 -16.70 11.96
CA ARG A 9 -8.28 -15.78 12.91
C ARG A 9 -7.51 -15.86 14.22
N VAL A 10 -7.13 -14.72 14.76
CA VAL A 10 -6.45 -14.61 16.06
C VAL A 10 -7.29 -13.73 16.99
N ASP A 11 -7.58 -14.24 18.19
CA ASP A 11 -8.29 -13.53 19.24
C ASP A 11 -7.27 -13.10 20.33
N PRO A 12 -6.70 -11.89 20.27
CA PRO A 12 -5.64 -11.45 21.18
C PRO A 12 -6.10 -11.14 22.61
N LYS A 13 -7.42 -11.15 22.86
CA LYS A 13 -8.04 -10.84 24.17
C LYS A 13 -7.74 -9.42 24.68
N GLN A 14 -7.61 -8.45 23.78
CA GLN A 14 -7.33 -7.04 24.09
C GLN A 14 -8.59 -6.15 24.13
N GLY A 15 -9.78 -6.75 24.15
CA GLY A 15 -11.04 -6.05 23.87
C GLY A 15 -11.09 -5.60 22.41
N THR A 16 -11.77 -4.48 22.13
CA THR A 16 -11.84 -3.94 20.77
C THR A 16 -10.45 -3.57 20.25
N LEU A 17 -10.06 -4.14 19.11
CA LEU A 17 -8.82 -3.83 18.43
C LEU A 17 -8.93 -2.52 17.66
N ARG A 18 -7.95 -1.64 17.90
CA ARG A 18 -7.86 -0.33 17.28
C ARG A 18 -6.99 -0.36 16.03
N ALA A 19 -5.87 -1.08 16.09
CA ALA A 19 -4.96 -1.23 14.96
C ALA A 19 -4.28 -2.60 14.96
N CYS A 20 -4.04 -3.15 13.78
CA CYS A 20 -3.16 -4.28 13.53
C CYS A 20 -2.23 -3.97 12.36
N ARG A 21 -0.91 -4.01 12.58
CA ARG A 21 0.10 -3.61 11.58
C ARG A 21 1.15 -4.69 11.40
N TYR A 22 1.49 -4.99 10.15
CA TYR A 22 2.70 -5.75 9.85
C TYR A 22 3.96 -4.96 10.23
N ASN A 23 5.01 -5.68 10.58
CA ASN A 23 6.36 -5.15 10.56
C ASN A 23 6.87 -5.02 9.11
N VAL A 24 8.03 -4.38 8.92
CA VAL A 24 8.56 -4.06 7.59
C VAL A 24 8.86 -5.31 6.75
N ASP A 25 9.20 -6.42 7.41
CA ASP A 25 9.46 -7.69 6.73
C ASP A 25 8.22 -8.54 6.44
N GLY A 26 7.12 -8.28 7.13
CA GLY A 26 5.87 -9.05 7.07
C GLY A 26 5.84 -10.32 7.93
N GLY A 27 6.97 -10.69 8.55
CA GLY A 27 7.07 -11.88 9.40
C GLY A 27 6.37 -11.76 10.76
N TYR A 28 6.14 -10.54 11.24
CA TYR A 28 5.49 -10.26 12.51
C TYR A 28 4.40 -9.20 12.36
N CYS A 29 3.48 -9.17 13.31
CA CYS A 29 2.51 -8.08 13.40
C CYS A 29 2.33 -7.58 14.83
N LEU A 30 1.92 -6.32 14.94
CA LEU A 30 1.56 -5.65 16.17
C LEU A 30 0.05 -5.50 16.22
N SER A 31 -0.55 -5.80 17.37
CA SER A 31 -1.95 -5.51 17.66
C SER A 31 -2.08 -4.56 18.84
N VAL A 32 -3.00 -3.61 18.71
CA VAL A 32 -3.30 -2.60 19.72
C VAL A 32 -4.79 -2.68 20.02
N GLY A 33 -5.14 -2.78 21.31
CA GLY A 33 -6.53 -2.87 21.75
C GLY A 33 -6.89 -1.96 22.91
N ALA A 34 -8.16 -2.03 23.31
CA ALA A 34 -8.75 -1.24 24.39
C ALA A 34 -8.20 -1.59 25.79
N ASP A 35 -7.52 -2.73 25.94
CA ASP A 35 -6.88 -3.17 27.18
C ASP A 35 -5.58 -2.42 27.54
N LYS A 36 -5.18 -1.43 26.74
CA LYS A 36 -3.96 -0.62 26.92
C LYS A 36 -2.68 -1.44 26.82
N THR A 37 -2.73 -2.51 26.03
CA THR A 37 -1.55 -3.29 25.66
C THR A 37 -1.29 -3.23 24.16
N VAL A 38 -0.02 -3.36 23.82
CA VAL A 38 0.46 -3.61 22.46
C VAL A 38 1.02 -5.02 22.48
N GLN A 39 0.65 -5.86 21.53
CA GLN A 39 1.08 -7.26 21.48
C GLN A 39 1.78 -7.55 20.17
N LEU A 40 2.90 -8.26 20.24
CA LEU A 40 3.70 -8.71 19.10
C LEU A 40 3.40 -10.18 18.82
N TRP A 41 3.07 -10.47 17.57
CA TRP A 41 2.60 -11.77 17.13
C TRP A 41 3.37 -12.28 15.92
N ASN A 42 3.44 -13.59 15.79
CA ASN A 42 3.63 -14.23 14.49
C ASN A 42 2.22 -14.52 13.91
N PRO A 43 1.81 -13.83 12.82
CA PRO A 43 0.46 -13.96 12.28
C PRO A 43 0.20 -15.31 11.59
N VAL A 44 1.26 -16.01 11.13
CA VAL A 44 1.12 -17.29 10.44
C VAL A 44 0.91 -18.43 11.43
N THR A 45 1.65 -18.42 12.55
CA THR A 45 1.54 -19.43 13.60
C THR A 45 0.52 -19.07 14.69
N SER A 46 -0.04 -17.85 14.66
CA SER A 46 -0.93 -17.32 15.70
C SER A 46 -0.31 -17.28 17.10
N THR A 47 1.01 -17.19 17.20
CA THR A 47 1.71 -17.24 18.49
C THR A 47 1.98 -15.82 19.01
N LEU A 48 1.54 -15.55 20.24
CA LEU A 48 1.91 -14.35 20.98
C LEU A 48 3.39 -14.45 21.36
N ILE A 49 4.18 -13.46 20.95
CA ILE A 49 5.61 -13.39 21.25
C ILE A 49 5.84 -12.54 22.49
N LYS A 50 5.21 -11.36 22.54
CA LYS A 50 5.42 -10.40 23.63
C LYS A 50 4.27 -9.44 23.81
N THR A 51 4.09 -8.95 25.04
CA THR A 51 3.12 -7.92 25.41
C THR A 51 3.84 -6.72 26.01
N TYR A 52 3.55 -5.53 25.51
CA TYR A 52 4.00 -4.24 26.02
C TYR A 52 2.81 -3.55 26.68
N ALA A 53 2.90 -3.28 27.97
CA ALA A 53 1.77 -2.77 28.76
C ALA A 53 2.03 -1.36 29.31
N GLY A 54 0.95 -0.61 29.56
CA GLY A 54 1.00 0.69 30.23
C GLY A 54 0.83 1.90 29.32
N HIS A 55 0.34 1.70 28.09
CA HIS A 55 0.05 2.78 27.14
C HIS A 55 -1.30 2.54 26.46
N ASP A 56 -2.18 3.53 26.52
CA ASP A 56 -3.53 3.48 25.91
C ASP A 56 -3.45 3.81 24.41
N ALA A 57 -2.71 2.97 23.67
CA ALA A 57 -2.34 3.21 22.28
C ALA A 57 -3.55 3.10 21.33
N SER A 58 -3.59 3.95 20.31
CA SER A 58 -4.55 3.93 19.20
C SER A 58 -3.95 3.29 17.95
N ASP A 59 -2.66 3.53 17.69
CA ASP A 59 -1.91 3.01 16.54
C ASP A 59 -0.47 2.64 16.96
N SER A 60 0.17 1.80 16.16
CA SER A 60 1.54 1.33 16.39
C SER A 60 2.28 1.08 15.10
N LYS A 61 3.60 1.30 15.07
CA LYS A 61 4.48 0.94 13.95
C LYS A 61 5.81 0.41 14.46
N GLY A 62 6.36 -0.58 13.75
CA GLY A 62 7.74 -1.04 13.95
C GLY A 62 8.73 -0.22 13.11
N SER A 63 9.95 -0.08 13.59
CA SER A 63 11.07 0.48 12.82
C SER A 63 11.50 -0.46 11.70
N CYS A 64 12.26 0.06 10.73
CA CYS A 64 12.73 -0.72 9.57
C CYS A 64 13.68 -1.86 9.93
N ASP A 65 14.45 -1.70 11.01
CA ASP A 65 15.34 -2.72 11.57
C ASP A 65 14.63 -3.66 12.57
N ASN A 66 13.31 -3.48 12.77
CA ASN A 66 12.49 -4.20 13.74
C ASN A 66 12.99 -4.11 15.21
N SER A 67 13.88 -3.18 15.55
CA SER A 67 14.43 -3.05 16.90
C SER A 67 13.54 -2.21 17.83
N GLN A 68 12.71 -1.34 17.27
CA GLN A 68 11.89 -0.39 18.00
C GLN A 68 10.43 -0.43 17.55
N ILE A 69 9.54 -0.07 18.47
CA ILE A 69 8.12 0.16 18.20
C ILE A 69 7.78 1.57 18.64
N VAL A 70 7.14 2.34 17.77
CA VAL A 70 6.46 3.58 18.17
C VAL A 70 4.97 3.31 18.32
N THR A 71 4.39 3.89 19.35
CA THR A 71 2.94 3.88 19.58
C THR A 71 2.47 5.28 19.91
N GLY A 72 1.28 5.65 19.45
CA GLY A 72 0.58 6.88 19.82
C GLY A 72 -0.74 6.51 20.47
N GLY A 73 -1.16 7.26 21.50
CA GLY A 73 -2.30 6.88 22.32
C GLY A 73 -3.38 7.95 22.52
N LEU A 74 -4.53 7.47 23.01
CA LEU A 74 -5.64 8.29 23.47
C LEU A 74 -5.28 9.08 24.74
N ASP A 75 -4.25 8.64 25.46
CA ASP A 75 -3.64 9.33 26.60
C ASP A 75 -2.73 10.51 26.18
N LYS A 76 -2.80 10.92 24.90
CA LYS A 76 -2.12 12.08 24.30
C LYS A 76 -0.60 11.95 24.23
N GLN A 77 -0.11 10.72 24.30
CA GLN A 77 1.31 10.46 24.43
C GLN A 77 1.82 9.60 23.29
N VAL A 78 3.12 9.68 23.06
CA VAL A 78 3.84 8.85 22.11
C VAL A 78 4.94 8.12 22.87
N PHE A 79 5.00 6.80 22.72
CA PHE A 79 5.97 5.95 23.39
C PHE A 79 6.83 5.25 22.34
N LEU A 80 8.13 5.25 22.59
CA LEU A 80 9.12 4.46 21.87
C LEU A 80 9.54 3.29 22.76
N TRP A 81 9.40 2.08 22.24
CA TRP A 81 9.68 0.84 22.92
C TRP A 81 10.86 0.15 22.27
N ASP A 82 11.66 -0.54 23.08
CA ASP A 82 12.63 -1.52 22.63
C ASP A 82 11.94 -2.89 22.55
N VAL A 83 12.04 -3.52 21.38
CA VAL A 83 11.40 -4.81 21.09
C VAL A 83 12.00 -5.94 21.93
N GLU A 84 13.33 -5.98 22.03
CA GLU A 84 14.06 -7.05 22.71
C GLU A 84 13.84 -6.98 24.23
N THR A 85 13.95 -5.80 24.82
CA THR A 85 13.83 -5.64 26.28
C THR A 85 12.38 -5.47 26.73
N GLY A 86 11.49 -4.96 25.86
CA GLY A 86 10.11 -4.63 26.22
C GLY A 86 9.98 -3.33 27.01
N GLN A 87 11.07 -2.59 27.18
CA GLN A 87 11.09 -1.37 27.98
C GLN A 87 10.76 -0.14 27.15
N VAL A 88 10.19 0.87 27.82
CA VAL A 88 9.97 2.20 27.23
C VAL A 88 11.32 2.92 27.15
N VAL A 89 11.82 3.11 25.93
CA VAL A 89 13.03 3.89 25.65
C VAL A 89 12.73 5.38 25.79
N ARG A 90 11.61 5.83 25.22
CA ARG A 90 11.17 7.24 25.27
C ARG A 90 9.68 7.39 25.48
N LYS A 91 9.34 8.52 26.09
CA LYS A 91 7.97 8.95 26.36
C LYS A 91 7.85 10.43 26.10
N TRP A 92 7.05 10.79 25.11
CA TRP A 92 6.80 12.17 24.69
C TRP A 92 5.40 12.59 25.12
N ARG A 93 5.31 13.75 25.79
CA ARG A 93 4.10 14.27 26.45
C ARG A 93 3.84 15.72 26.06
N ASP A 94 3.61 15.93 24.78
CA ASP A 94 3.54 17.27 24.21
C ASP A 94 2.24 17.52 23.46
N HIS A 95 1.64 16.48 22.87
CA HIS A 95 0.35 16.59 22.19
C HIS A 95 -0.76 17.02 23.17
N PHE A 96 -1.66 17.88 22.68
CA PHE A 96 -2.74 18.44 23.49
C PHE A 96 -4.03 17.61 23.42
N ALA A 97 -4.11 16.69 22.45
CA ALA A 97 -5.22 15.76 22.27
C ALA A 97 -4.71 14.34 21.93
N ALA A 98 -5.64 13.42 21.67
CA ALA A 98 -5.32 12.03 21.33
C ALA A 98 -4.40 11.97 20.10
N VAL A 99 -3.45 11.04 20.12
CA VAL A 99 -2.64 10.73 18.95
C VAL A 99 -3.38 9.63 18.20
N ASN A 100 -3.69 9.84 16.93
CA ASN A 100 -4.51 8.92 16.13
C ASN A 100 -3.66 8.00 15.24
N SER A 101 -2.48 8.45 14.85
CA SER A 101 -1.62 7.69 13.95
C SER A 101 -0.16 7.98 14.21
N VAL A 102 0.66 6.97 13.98
CA VAL A 102 2.12 7.06 14.11
C VAL A 102 2.80 6.39 12.92
N ALA A 103 3.98 6.90 12.58
CA ALA A 103 4.83 6.37 11.54
C ALA A 103 6.31 6.50 11.92
N PHE A 104 7.17 5.77 11.21
CA PHE A 104 8.60 5.99 11.21
C PHE A 104 9.03 6.56 9.86
N ASN A 105 10.14 7.29 9.86
CA ASN A 105 10.89 7.50 8.62
C ASN A 105 11.51 6.19 8.11
N GLU A 106 11.95 6.17 6.86
CA GLU A 106 12.52 4.96 6.23
C GLU A 106 13.71 4.39 6.99
N GLU A 107 14.51 5.26 7.63
CA GLU A 107 15.68 4.88 8.42
C GLU A 107 15.35 4.42 9.85
N GLY A 108 14.09 4.52 10.28
CA GLY A 108 13.65 4.13 11.65
C GLY A 108 14.23 5.00 12.78
N THR A 109 14.78 6.17 12.47
CA THR A 109 15.44 7.07 13.44
C THR A 109 14.52 8.15 13.98
N VAL A 110 13.54 8.58 13.18
CA VAL A 110 12.58 9.64 13.50
C VAL A 110 11.19 9.04 13.51
N SER A 111 10.46 9.26 14.60
CA SER A 111 9.06 8.90 14.69
C SER A 111 8.20 10.12 14.35
N VAL A 112 7.07 9.89 13.66
CA VAL A 112 6.09 10.91 13.31
C VAL A 112 4.77 10.56 13.97
N SER A 113 4.07 11.53 14.53
CA SER A 113 2.75 11.35 15.12
C SER A 113 1.76 12.40 14.62
N GLY A 114 0.54 11.97 14.31
CA GLY A 114 -0.58 12.86 13.98
C GLY A 114 -1.65 12.81 15.06
N SER A 115 -2.15 13.97 15.47
CA SER A 115 -3.06 14.11 16.60
C SER A 115 -4.35 14.86 16.26
N THR A 116 -5.37 14.62 17.07
CA THR A 116 -6.62 15.39 17.11
C THR A 116 -6.40 16.87 17.46
N ASP A 117 -5.22 17.26 17.94
CA ASP A 117 -4.90 18.67 18.18
C ASP A 117 -4.57 19.46 16.90
N GLY A 118 -4.67 18.83 15.73
CA GLY A 118 -4.35 19.44 14.44
C GLY A 118 -2.86 19.45 14.12
N SER A 119 -1.99 18.92 14.99
CA SER A 119 -0.55 18.91 14.77
C SER A 119 -0.02 17.56 14.31
N VAL A 120 0.98 17.61 13.44
CA VAL A 120 1.89 16.50 13.15
C VAL A 120 3.25 16.82 13.77
N ARG A 121 3.77 15.91 14.59
CA ARG A 121 5.03 16.12 15.33
C ARG A 121 6.07 15.07 15.00
N LEU A 122 7.32 15.51 14.88
CA LEU A 122 8.48 14.67 14.60
C LEU A 122 9.33 14.52 15.87
N TRP A 123 9.75 13.29 16.16
CA TRP A 123 10.45 12.91 17.38
C TRP A 123 11.77 12.22 17.09
N ASP A 124 12.85 12.65 17.74
CA ASP A 124 14.14 11.96 17.69
C ASP A 124 14.24 10.99 18.87
N GLY A 125 14.32 9.69 18.59
CA GLY A 125 14.51 8.65 19.61
C GLY A 125 15.88 8.71 20.30
N ARG A 126 16.89 9.27 19.63
CA ARG A 126 18.28 9.31 20.10
C ARG A 126 18.57 10.57 20.93
N SER A 127 18.00 11.72 20.56
CA SER A 127 18.19 12.99 21.28
C SER A 127 17.62 12.95 22.70
N LYS A 128 18.36 13.39 23.72
CA LYS A 128 17.86 13.48 25.11
C LYS A 128 16.77 14.55 25.32
N LYS A 129 16.54 15.42 24.35
CA LYS A 129 15.46 16.41 24.41
C LYS A 129 14.09 15.71 24.37
N LYS A 130 13.12 16.29 25.08
CA LYS A 130 11.74 15.79 25.11
C LYS A 130 10.83 16.53 24.14
N ASP A 131 11.26 17.70 23.70
CA ASP A 131 10.54 18.53 22.74
C ASP A 131 10.63 17.88 21.34
N PRO A 132 9.59 18.06 20.51
CA PRO A 132 9.61 17.60 19.13
C PRO A 132 10.73 18.30 18.35
N ILE A 133 11.29 17.60 17.36
CA ILE A 133 12.24 18.18 16.40
C ILE A 133 11.55 19.30 15.62
N GLN A 134 10.32 19.01 15.20
CA GLN A 134 9.49 19.87 14.37
C GLN A 134 8.02 19.61 14.67
N VAL A 135 7.24 20.69 14.63
CA VAL A 135 5.78 20.69 14.75
C VAL A 135 5.23 21.28 13.46
N LEU A 136 4.33 20.56 12.81
CA LEU A 136 3.61 20.97 11.60
C LEU A 136 2.16 21.25 12.02
N GLU A 137 1.75 22.51 11.97
CA GLU A 137 0.45 23.01 12.47
C GLU A 137 -0.43 23.54 11.33
N ASP A 138 -0.17 23.09 10.10
CA ASP A 138 -0.96 23.45 8.92
C ASP A 138 -2.38 22.84 8.94
N PRO A 139 -2.60 21.58 9.38
CA PRO A 139 -3.94 21.00 9.46
C PRO A 139 -4.85 21.77 10.41
N ARG A 140 -6.06 22.10 9.94
CA ARG A 140 -6.98 22.98 10.68
C ARG A 140 -7.92 22.23 11.61
N ASP A 141 -8.00 20.92 11.45
CA ASP A 141 -8.79 20.01 12.27
C ASP A 141 -8.00 18.72 12.54
N SER A 142 -8.60 17.81 13.29
CA SER A 142 -8.04 16.55 13.74
C SER A 142 -7.34 15.77 12.62
N VAL A 143 -6.05 15.49 12.81
CA VAL A 143 -5.29 14.60 11.93
C VAL A 143 -5.74 13.17 12.17
N SER A 144 -6.29 12.53 11.14
CA SER A 144 -6.87 11.20 11.20
C SER A 144 -5.84 10.10 10.93
N SER A 145 -4.89 10.35 10.03
CA SER A 145 -3.82 9.41 9.68
C SER A 145 -2.56 10.14 9.22
N VAL A 146 -1.41 9.49 9.43
CA VAL A 146 -0.12 9.96 8.93
C VAL A 146 0.58 8.82 8.20
N CYS A 147 1.17 9.14 7.04
CA CYS A 147 1.98 8.23 6.26
C CYS A 147 3.32 8.89 5.94
N VAL A 148 4.40 8.11 5.85
CA VAL A 148 5.73 8.60 5.49
C VAL A 148 6.20 7.81 4.29
N SER A 149 6.69 8.50 3.27
CA SER A 149 7.34 7.90 2.10
C SER A 149 8.61 8.67 1.78
N SER A 150 9.76 8.00 1.83
CA SER A 150 11.07 8.62 1.60
C SER A 150 11.31 9.90 2.39
N HIS A 151 11.17 11.04 1.72
CA HIS A 151 11.44 12.38 2.25
C HIS A 151 10.16 13.16 2.50
N GLU A 152 9.01 12.51 2.39
CA GLU A 152 7.70 13.13 2.45
C GLU A 152 6.88 12.59 3.61
N ILE A 153 6.15 13.49 4.24
CA ILE A 153 5.16 13.17 5.26
C ILE A 153 3.82 13.56 4.69
N MET A 154 2.85 12.67 4.75
CA MET A 154 1.47 12.94 4.38
C MET A 154 0.58 12.83 5.60
N ALA A 155 -0.34 13.79 5.75
CA ALA A 155 -1.40 13.73 6.73
C ALA A 155 -2.75 13.92 6.07
N ALA A 156 -3.72 13.13 6.51
CA ALA A 156 -5.13 13.36 6.23
C ALA A 156 -5.79 14.01 7.44
N SER A 157 -6.65 14.99 7.19
CA SER A 157 -7.40 15.68 8.24
C SER A 157 -8.91 15.63 8.01
N LEU A 158 -9.66 15.74 9.11
CA LEU A 158 -11.11 15.87 9.08
C LEU A 158 -11.58 17.20 8.47
N ASP A 159 -10.67 18.16 8.26
CA ASP A 159 -10.95 19.40 7.52
C ASP A 159 -11.14 19.19 5.99
N GLY A 160 -10.95 17.96 5.52
CA GLY A 160 -11.10 17.58 4.12
C GLY A 160 -9.88 17.83 3.23
N HIS A 161 -8.72 18.11 3.84
CA HIS A 161 -7.47 18.31 3.12
C HIS A 161 -6.49 17.15 3.35
N VAL A 162 -5.68 16.90 2.32
CA VAL A 162 -4.44 16.13 2.42
C VAL A 162 -3.28 17.12 2.41
N TYR A 163 -2.43 17.01 3.41
CA TYR A 163 -1.20 17.79 3.53
C TYR A 163 -0.01 16.89 3.21
N ILE A 164 0.84 17.29 2.27
CA ILE A 164 2.09 16.58 1.97
C ILE A 164 3.25 17.55 2.16
N TRP A 165 4.12 17.26 3.11
CA TRP A 165 5.35 18.00 3.37
C TRP A 165 6.54 17.26 2.77
N ASP A 166 7.28 17.92 1.89
CA ASP A 166 8.61 17.48 1.47
C ASP A 166 9.64 18.06 2.44
N ILE A 167 10.26 17.17 3.24
CA ILE A 167 11.23 17.56 4.27
C ILE A 167 12.53 18.08 3.66
N ARG A 168 12.90 17.64 2.45
CA ARG A 168 14.16 18.05 1.81
C ARG A 168 14.04 19.45 1.23
N ASN A 169 12.90 19.73 0.60
CA ASN A 169 12.66 21.02 -0.04
C ASN A 169 11.97 22.03 0.90
N GLY A 170 11.41 21.57 2.02
CA GLY A 170 10.63 22.39 2.94
C GLY A 170 9.33 22.90 2.32
N SER A 171 8.81 22.21 1.29
CA SER A 171 7.58 22.59 0.60
C SER A 171 6.38 21.85 1.15
N LEU A 172 5.25 22.54 1.21
CA LEU A 172 3.95 21.99 1.56
C LEU A 172 3.06 22.01 0.31
N SER A 173 2.42 20.88 -0.01
CA SER A 173 1.29 20.82 -0.94
C SER A 173 0.01 20.46 -0.17
N GLU A 174 -1.06 21.19 -0.47
CA GLU A 174 -2.38 21.01 0.13
C GLU A 174 -3.39 20.69 -0.97
N ASP A 175 -4.01 19.51 -0.87
CA ASP A 175 -5.05 19.08 -1.80
C ASP A 175 -6.40 19.01 -1.08
N PHE A 176 -7.40 19.76 -1.57
CA PHE A 176 -8.74 19.80 -0.99
C PHE A 176 -9.67 18.78 -1.66
N VAL A 177 -10.17 17.83 -0.86
CA VAL A 177 -11.10 16.78 -1.32
C VAL A 177 -12.56 17.19 -1.09
N GLY A 178 -12.83 18.08 -0.13
CA GLY A 178 -14.18 18.58 0.16
C GLY A 178 -15.01 17.76 1.14
N VAL A 179 -14.48 16.65 1.64
CA VAL A 179 -15.15 15.73 2.58
C VAL A 179 -14.16 15.34 3.67
N PRO A 180 -14.58 15.20 4.95
CA PRO A 180 -13.69 14.76 6.02
C PRO A 180 -12.96 13.45 5.69
N LEU A 181 -11.65 13.43 5.89
CA LEU A 181 -10.80 12.30 5.54
C LEU A 181 -10.44 11.50 6.79
N THR A 182 -10.73 10.19 6.78
CA THR A 182 -10.43 9.32 7.93
C THR A 182 -9.12 8.55 7.78
N TYR A 183 -8.62 8.40 6.55
CA TYR A 183 -7.36 7.72 6.28
C TYR A 183 -6.76 8.15 4.94
N ALA A 184 -5.43 8.21 4.85
CA ALA A 184 -4.71 8.34 3.58
C ALA A 184 -3.49 7.41 3.52
N SER A 185 -3.17 6.94 2.33
CA SER A 185 -1.98 6.12 2.08
C SER A 185 -1.38 6.38 0.71
N PHE A 186 -0.05 6.32 0.61
CA PHE A 186 0.63 6.41 -0.67
C PHE A 186 0.46 5.13 -1.49
N THR A 187 0.51 5.29 -2.81
CA THR A 187 0.77 4.16 -3.70
C THR A 187 2.22 3.70 -3.59
N TRP A 188 2.51 2.46 -3.99
CA TRP A 188 3.85 1.87 -3.83
C TRP A 188 4.97 2.63 -4.57
N ASP A 189 4.63 3.36 -5.62
CA ASP A 189 5.53 4.22 -6.38
C ASP A 189 5.56 5.67 -5.87
N SER A 190 4.73 6.01 -4.87
CA SER A 190 4.58 7.36 -4.28
C SER A 190 4.22 8.46 -5.29
N MET A 191 3.65 8.08 -6.43
CA MET A 191 3.15 9.02 -7.45
C MET A 191 1.68 9.38 -7.27
N CYS A 192 0.95 8.55 -6.55
CA CYS A 192 -0.46 8.74 -6.25
C CYS A 192 -0.69 8.52 -4.75
N PHE A 193 -1.87 8.92 -4.29
CA PHE A 193 -2.31 8.63 -2.94
C PHE A 193 -3.79 8.26 -2.94
N LEU A 194 -4.15 7.38 -2.02
CA LEU A 194 -5.52 6.96 -1.74
C LEU A 194 -6.01 7.67 -0.49
N VAL A 195 -7.27 8.12 -0.52
CA VAL A 195 -7.96 8.69 0.62
C VAL A 195 -9.28 7.98 0.90
N SER A 196 -9.52 7.66 2.16
CA SER A 196 -10.83 7.22 2.65
C SER A 196 -11.64 8.43 3.12
N CYS A 197 -12.81 8.62 2.54
CA CYS A 197 -13.68 9.77 2.80
C CYS A 197 -14.95 9.32 3.53
N GLN A 198 -15.43 10.15 4.46
CA GLN A 198 -16.61 9.87 5.29
C GLN A 198 -17.95 9.85 4.50
N ASP A 199 -17.92 10.11 3.19
CA ASP A 199 -19.07 10.00 2.27
C ASP A 199 -19.20 8.59 1.64
N SER A 200 -18.58 7.57 2.26
CA SER A 200 -18.54 6.20 1.72
C SER A 200 -17.84 6.06 0.36
N SER A 201 -16.86 6.93 0.10
CA SER A 201 -15.99 6.85 -1.07
C SER A 201 -14.52 6.65 -0.67
N VAL A 202 -13.80 5.87 -1.46
CA VAL A 202 -12.34 5.88 -1.48
C VAL A 202 -11.93 6.54 -2.79
N LYS A 203 -11.04 7.53 -2.74
CA LYS A 203 -10.62 8.30 -3.93
C LYS A 203 -9.12 8.14 -4.15
N LEU A 204 -8.71 7.99 -5.41
CA LEU A 204 -7.32 7.94 -5.85
C LEU A 204 -6.97 9.27 -6.52
N PHE A 205 -5.88 9.90 -6.10
CA PHE A 205 -5.40 11.17 -6.65
C PHE A 205 -3.99 11.04 -7.22
N ASP A 206 -3.72 11.78 -8.29
CA ASP A 206 -2.39 12.00 -8.82
C ASP A 206 -1.69 13.10 -8.00
N LYS A 207 -0.54 12.77 -7.40
CA LYS A 207 0.17 13.72 -6.55
C LYS A 207 0.82 14.87 -7.33
N GLY A 208 1.18 14.65 -8.60
CA GLY A 208 1.86 15.65 -9.40
C GLY A 208 0.92 16.73 -9.94
N LYS A 209 -0.32 16.35 -10.25
CA LYS A 209 -1.34 17.24 -10.81
C LYS A 209 -2.43 17.66 -9.83
N GLY A 210 -2.66 16.87 -8.78
CA GLY A 210 -3.81 17.03 -7.88
C GLY A 210 -5.13 16.51 -8.47
N ASP A 211 -5.10 15.86 -9.64
CA ASP A 211 -6.30 15.36 -10.31
C ASP A 211 -6.80 14.08 -9.64
N MET A 212 -8.12 13.98 -9.44
CA MET A 212 -8.76 12.72 -9.06
C MET A 212 -8.72 11.74 -10.25
N LEU A 213 -8.14 10.56 -10.03
CA LEU A 213 -7.97 9.52 -11.04
C LEU A 213 -9.11 8.48 -11.03
N ALA A 214 -9.60 8.11 -9.85
CA ALA A 214 -10.64 7.10 -9.67
C ALA A 214 -11.38 7.29 -8.35
N GLU A 215 -12.62 6.80 -8.31
CA GLU A 215 -13.47 6.77 -7.13
C GLU A 215 -14.07 5.38 -6.95
N TYR A 216 -13.93 4.81 -5.76
CA TYR A 216 -14.39 3.47 -5.39
C TYR A 216 -15.54 3.59 -4.40
N ILE A 217 -16.72 3.15 -4.83
CA ILE A 217 -17.99 3.27 -4.08
C ILE A 217 -18.60 1.91 -3.79
N GLY A 218 -19.55 1.89 -2.86
CA GLY A 218 -20.38 0.73 -2.53
C GLY A 218 -20.09 0.07 -1.19
N HIS A 219 -19.05 0.51 -0.48
CA HIS A 219 -18.85 0.21 0.95
C HIS A 219 -19.61 1.24 1.80
N ARG A 220 -19.66 1.04 3.13
CA ARG A 220 -20.27 1.98 4.06
C ARG A 220 -19.22 2.53 5.02
N HIS A 221 -19.13 3.84 5.08
CA HIS A 221 -18.20 4.58 5.92
C HIS A 221 -18.83 5.93 6.23
N GLU A 222 -19.28 6.11 7.47
CA GLU A 222 -20.09 7.24 7.92
C GLU A 222 -19.62 7.77 9.28
N GLU A 223 -19.31 6.88 10.23
CA GLU A 223 -19.02 7.25 11.63
C GLU A 223 -17.63 6.81 12.09
N PHE A 224 -17.16 5.65 11.63
CA PHE A 224 -15.93 5.04 12.12
C PHE A 224 -14.76 5.31 11.18
N ARG A 225 -13.54 5.35 11.72
CA ARG A 225 -12.33 5.38 10.90
C ARG A 225 -12.23 4.09 10.09
N VAL A 226 -12.30 4.21 8.76
CA VAL A 226 -12.13 3.11 7.82
C VAL A 226 -10.84 3.30 7.02
N GLU A 227 -9.96 2.32 7.14
CA GLU A 227 -8.69 2.35 6.40
C GLU A 227 -8.86 1.82 4.98
N SER A 228 -8.06 2.36 4.06
CA SER A 228 -7.91 1.88 2.70
C SER A 228 -6.44 1.75 2.35
N CYS A 229 -6.11 0.76 1.51
CA CYS A 229 -4.75 0.51 1.07
C CYS A 229 -4.71 -0.18 -0.29
N LEU A 230 -3.54 -0.17 -0.92
CA LEU A 230 -3.29 -1.00 -2.09
C LEU A 230 -2.89 -2.42 -1.70
N SER A 231 -3.37 -3.37 -2.49
CA SER A 231 -2.80 -4.71 -2.54
C SER A 231 -1.33 -4.68 -2.97
N LYS A 232 -0.55 -5.69 -2.59
CA LYS A 232 0.88 -5.73 -2.91
C LYS A 232 1.17 -5.80 -4.42
N CYS A 233 0.31 -6.47 -5.18
CA CYS A 233 0.43 -6.53 -6.64
C CYS A 233 0.11 -5.19 -7.34
N GLY A 234 -0.42 -4.19 -6.61
CA GLY A 234 -0.69 -2.85 -7.13
C GLY A 234 -1.89 -2.79 -8.08
N ASN A 235 -2.68 -3.86 -8.20
CA ASN A 235 -3.81 -3.91 -9.14
C ASN A 235 -5.17 -3.75 -8.47
N PHE A 236 -5.21 -3.78 -7.13
CA PHE A 236 -6.45 -3.72 -6.37
C PHE A 236 -6.36 -2.75 -5.20
N VAL A 237 -7.50 -2.10 -4.94
CA VAL A 237 -7.75 -1.29 -3.76
C VAL A 237 -8.52 -2.13 -2.75
N LEU A 238 -8.06 -2.10 -1.51
CA LEU A 238 -8.71 -2.73 -0.36
C LEU A 238 -9.26 -1.63 0.54
N SER A 239 -10.48 -1.81 1.04
CA SER A 239 -11.02 -0.96 2.10
C SER A 239 -11.86 -1.76 3.08
N GLY A 240 -11.82 -1.33 4.33
CA GLY A 240 -12.75 -1.77 5.34
C GLY A 240 -14.14 -1.20 5.09
N SER A 241 -15.08 -1.55 5.95
CA SER A 241 -16.43 -1.04 5.91
C SER A 241 -17.11 -1.24 7.26
N GLU A 242 -18.13 -0.42 7.52
CA GLU A 242 -19.02 -0.52 8.68
C GLU A 242 -20.17 -1.52 8.49
N ASP A 243 -20.31 -2.06 7.28
CA ASP A 243 -21.35 -3.05 6.93
C ASP A 243 -20.88 -4.50 7.11
N SER A 244 -19.87 -4.75 7.96
CA SER A 244 -19.25 -6.06 8.20
C SER A 244 -18.51 -6.72 7.03
N HIS A 245 -18.09 -5.94 6.02
CA HIS A 245 -17.33 -6.48 4.89
C HIS A 245 -15.97 -5.80 4.71
N VAL A 246 -15.06 -6.51 4.07
CA VAL A 246 -13.89 -5.92 3.40
C VAL A 246 -14.15 -5.94 1.91
N TYR A 247 -13.91 -4.81 1.27
CA TYR A 247 -14.15 -4.60 -0.14
C TYR A 247 -12.84 -4.64 -0.92
N LEU A 248 -12.91 -5.21 -2.12
CA LEU A 248 -11.82 -5.27 -3.08
C LEU A 248 -12.30 -4.73 -4.42
N TRP A 249 -11.68 -3.66 -4.90
CA TRP A 249 -11.93 -3.10 -6.23
C TRP A 249 -10.72 -3.27 -7.15
N GLY A 250 -10.95 -3.36 -8.45
CA GLY A 250 -9.90 -3.18 -9.45
C GLY A 250 -9.41 -1.73 -9.47
N LEU A 251 -8.10 -1.51 -9.40
CA LEU A 251 -7.51 -0.17 -9.32
C LEU A 251 -7.89 0.71 -10.51
N LEU A 252 -7.84 0.16 -11.74
CA LEU A 252 -8.03 0.94 -12.97
C LEU A 252 -9.49 1.13 -13.35
N GLU A 253 -10.31 0.10 -13.15
CA GLU A 253 -11.71 0.09 -13.61
C GLU A 253 -12.69 0.54 -12.51
N ALA A 254 -12.21 0.64 -11.27
CA ALA A 254 -13.02 0.91 -10.07
C ALA A 254 -14.20 -0.05 -9.88
N ASP A 255 -14.10 -1.24 -10.48
CA ASP A 255 -15.13 -2.26 -10.41
C ASP A 255 -14.96 -3.12 -9.16
N LEU A 256 -16.08 -3.48 -8.54
CA LEU A 256 -16.08 -4.33 -7.36
C LEU A 256 -15.76 -5.78 -7.76
N GLN A 257 -14.61 -6.28 -7.31
CA GLN A 257 -14.11 -7.63 -7.65
C GLN A 257 -14.52 -8.67 -6.61
N ALA A 258 -14.43 -8.32 -5.33
CA ALA A 258 -14.77 -9.24 -4.23
C ALA A 258 -15.26 -8.50 -2.98
N LYS A 259 -16.03 -9.23 -2.18
CA LYS A 259 -16.47 -8.85 -0.84
C LYS A 259 -16.16 -9.99 0.12
N LEU A 260 -15.48 -9.68 1.21
CA LEU A 260 -15.22 -10.64 2.29
C LEU A 260 -16.10 -10.31 3.49
N PRO A 261 -17.09 -11.15 3.85
CA PRO A 261 -17.85 -10.96 5.08
C PRO A 261 -16.99 -11.28 6.30
N LEU A 262 -17.06 -10.41 7.31
CA LEU A 262 -16.45 -10.59 8.62
C LEU A 262 -17.54 -10.69 9.70
N PRO A 263 -17.28 -11.39 10.83
CA PRO A 263 -18.28 -11.60 11.87
C PRO A 263 -18.59 -10.34 12.71
N PHE A 264 -17.94 -9.21 12.45
CA PHE A 264 -18.07 -7.97 13.20
C PHE A 264 -18.54 -6.84 12.31
N ARG A 265 -19.29 -5.88 12.87
CA ARG A 265 -19.84 -4.74 12.13
C ARG A 265 -18.76 -3.87 11.47
N VAL A 266 -17.70 -3.55 12.21
CA VAL A 266 -16.69 -2.57 11.75
C VAL A 266 -15.32 -3.23 11.65
N SER A 267 -14.64 -2.97 10.54
CA SER A 267 -13.20 -3.24 10.37
C SER A 267 -12.42 -1.96 10.66
N SER A 268 -11.60 -2.00 11.71
CA SER A 268 -10.92 -0.82 12.24
C SER A 268 -9.57 -0.54 11.58
N SER A 269 -8.88 -1.58 11.08
CA SER A 269 -7.59 -1.39 10.43
C SER A 269 -7.31 -2.40 9.34
N LEU A 270 -6.57 -1.96 8.32
CA LEU A 270 -6.06 -2.79 7.25
C LEU A 270 -4.54 -2.61 7.14
N SER A 271 -3.81 -3.73 7.07
CA SER A 271 -2.36 -3.71 6.85
C SER A 271 -1.98 -4.70 5.77
N PRO A 272 -1.58 -4.25 4.57
CA PRO A 272 -1.10 -5.14 3.52
C PRO A 272 0.26 -5.74 3.90
N HIS A 273 0.50 -6.98 3.47
CA HIS A 273 1.80 -7.61 3.64
C HIS A 273 2.82 -6.96 2.69
N PRO A 274 4.05 -6.66 3.14
CA PRO A 274 5.03 -5.93 2.35
C PRO A 274 5.55 -6.72 1.13
N LYS A 275 5.50 -8.06 1.18
CA LYS A 275 6.10 -8.96 0.17
C LYS A 275 5.11 -9.90 -0.53
N GLU A 276 3.91 -10.10 0.02
CA GLU A 276 2.97 -11.15 -0.41
C GLU A 276 1.59 -10.56 -0.69
N ASN A 277 0.77 -11.28 -1.44
CA ASN A 277 -0.64 -10.92 -1.68
C ASN A 277 -1.52 -11.37 -0.50
N SER A 278 -1.17 -10.92 0.70
CA SER A 278 -1.92 -11.13 1.93
C SER A 278 -2.02 -9.83 2.70
N PHE A 279 -2.97 -9.75 3.63
CA PHE A 279 -3.16 -8.57 4.47
C PHE A 279 -3.80 -8.97 5.80
N LEU A 280 -3.58 -8.13 6.80
CA LEU A 280 -4.23 -8.22 8.10
C LEU A 280 -5.43 -7.29 8.13
N VAL A 281 -6.50 -7.78 8.74
CA VAL A 281 -7.71 -7.01 9.04
C VAL A 281 -7.97 -7.09 10.53
N ALA A 282 -8.08 -5.95 11.21
CA ALA A 282 -8.63 -5.92 12.57
C ALA A 282 -10.12 -5.61 12.49
N ALA A 283 -10.94 -6.41 13.16
CA ALA A 283 -12.39 -6.19 13.23
C ALA A 283 -12.91 -6.68 14.58
N GLY A 284 -13.64 -5.83 15.29
CA GLY A 284 -14.12 -6.14 16.64
C GLY A 284 -12.97 -6.41 17.61
N ASP A 285 -12.93 -7.59 18.21
CA ASP A 285 -11.92 -8.04 19.18
C ASP A 285 -10.89 -9.02 18.62
N ALA A 286 -10.91 -9.24 17.30
CA ALA A 286 -10.06 -10.21 16.60
C ALA A 286 -9.37 -9.58 15.39
N PHE A 287 -8.26 -10.18 14.97
CA PHE A 287 -7.67 -9.89 13.67
C PHE A 287 -7.58 -11.13 12.80
N PHE A 288 -7.65 -10.90 11.49
CA PHE A 288 -7.74 -11.93 10.47
C PHE A 288 -6.56 -11.80 9.50
N LEU A 289 -5.92 -12.91 9.20
CA LEU A 289 -4.98 -13.03 8.09
C LEU A 289 -5.75 -13.44 6.85
N VAL A 290 -5.76 -12.57 5.85
CA VAL A 290 -6.51 -12.76 4.61
C VAL A 290 -5.55 -12.86 3.43
N LYS A 291 -5.76 -13.86 2.57
CA LYS A 291 -5.06 -14.01 1.31
C LYS A 291 -5.91 -13.48 0.17
N LEU A 292 -5.28 -12.70 -0.70
CA LEU A 292 -5.84 -12.31 -1.98
C LEU A 292 -5.45 -13.36 -3.02
N VAL A 293 -6.44 -14.08 -3.52
CA VAL A 293 -6.27 -15.07 -4.59
C VAL A 293 -6.78 -14.46 -5.88
N THR A 294 -5.88 -14.19 -6.81
CA THR A 294 -6.27 -13.81 -8.17
C THR A 294 -6.43 -15.09 -8.97
N LEU A 295 -7.66 -15.34 -9.47
CA LEU A 295 -7.83 -16.33 -10.53
C LEU A 295 -7.16 -15.74 -11.76
N ASN A 296 -5.90 -16.09 -11.95
CA ASN A 296 -5.35 -16.00 -13.28
C ASN A 296 -6.20 -16.97 -14.11
N ASN A 297 -6.82 -16.47 -15.18
CA ASN A 297 -7.11 -17.29 -16.37
C ASN A 297 -5.78 -17.69 -17.04
N ASP A 298 -4.82 -18.19 -16.26
CA ASP A 298 -3.65 -18.93 -16.71
C ASP A 298 -3.98 -20.43 -16.73
N SER A 299 -5.25 -20.79 -16.94
CA SER A 299 -5.53 -21.73 -18.02
C SER A 299 -5.40 -20.98 -19.35
N THR A 300 -4.20 -20.51 -19.66
CA THR A 300 -3.74 -20.72 -21.02
C THR A 300 -3.91 -22.22 -21.24
N GLU A 301 -4.69 -22.60 -22.25
CA GLU A 301 -4.40 -23.88 -22.90
C GLU A 301 -2.95 -23.77 -23.36
N VAL A 302 -2.03 -24.16 -22.47
CA VAL A 302 -0.63 -24.31 -22.77
C VAL A 302 -0.58 -25.55 -23.64
N LEU A 303 -0.58 -25.33 -24.95
CA LEU A 303 -0.07 -26.34 -25.87
C LEU A 303 1.35 -26.68 -25.38
N PRO A 304 1.65 -27.97 -25.12
CA PRO A 304 2.91 -28.36 -24.51
C PRO A 304 4.08 -27.98 -25.45
N GLY A 305 4.95 -27.12 -24.94
CA GLY A 305 6.19 -26.68 -25.60
C GLY A 305 6.89 -25.65 -24.73
N GLU A 306 8.23 -25.72 -24.62
CA GLU A 306 9.03 -24.78 -23.84
C GLU A 306 8.82 -23.34 -24.35
N GLN A 307 8.20 -22.47 -23.55
CA GLN A 307 8.02 -21.05 -23.88
C GLN A 307 8.91 -20.19 -23.00
N THR A 308 9.51 -19.17 -23.60
CA THR A 308 10.35 -18.18 -22.94
C THR A 308 9.66 -16.83 -22.98
N PHE A 309 9.52 -16.17 -21.83
CA PHE A 309 8.90 -14.85 -21.73
C PHE A 309 9.99 -13.78 -21.59
N LEU A 310 9.92 -12.74 -22.42
CA LEU A 310 10.81 -11.58 -22.33
C LEU A 310 10.01 -10.34 -21.96
N VAL A 311 10.41 -9.68 -20.87
CA VAL A 311 9.74 -8.46 -20.38
C VAL A 311 10.66 -7.25 -20.57
N PHE A 312 10.12 -6.19 -21.16
CA PHE A 312 10.81 -4.93 -21.42
C PHE A 312 10.08 -3.75 -20.76
N PRO A 313 10.75 -2.90 -19.96
CA PRO A 313 10.16 -1.68 -19.42
C PRO A 313 10.18 -0.58 -20.48
N VAL A 314 9.01 -0.14 -20.92
CA VAL A 314 8.84 0.97 -21.87
C VAL A 314 7.55 1.71 -21.52
N VAL A 315 7.59 3.03 -21.45
CA VAL A 315 6.43 3.88 -21.21
C VAL A 315 5.57 3.89 -22.48
N CYS A 316 4.30 3.46 -22.40
CA CYS A 316 3.36 3.68 -23.48
C CYS A 316 1.92 3.68 -22.97
N THR A 317 1.15 4.70 -23.35
CA THR A 317 -0.29 4.75 -23.16
C THR A 317 -0.96 4.15 -24.39
N ASP A 318 -1.29 2.85 -24.35
CA ASP A 318 -2.46 2.18 -24.97
C ASP A 318 -2.20 0.67 -25.21
N LEU A 319 -3.27 -0.13 -25.10
CA LEU A 319 -3.25 -1.59 -25.24
C LEU A 319 -3.29 -2.00 -26.71
N LEU A 320 -2.20 -2.59 -27.23
CA LEU A 320 -2.13 -3.12 -28.59
C LEU A 320 -1.65 -4.58 -28.59
N LEU A 321 -2.45 -5.48 -29.20
CA LEU A 321 -2.07 -6.86 -29.47
C LEU A 321 -1.53 -6.94 -30.91
N ILE A 322 -0.24 -7.22 -31.06
CA ILE A 322 0.41 -7.32 -32.37
C ILE A 322 1.09 -8.69 -32.49
N MET A 323 0.87 -9.36 -33.62
CA MET A 323 1.46 -10.67 -33.95
C MET A 323 2.41 -10.52 -35.16
N PRO A 324 3.68 -10.14 -34.95
CA PRO A 324 4.68 -9.99 -36.01
C PRO A 324 5.33 -11.33 -36.41
N LYS A 325 5.85 -11.42 -37.64
CA LYS A 325 6.37 -12.68 -38.20
C LYS A 325 7.90 -12.80 -38.16
N GLU A 326 8.63 -11.69 -38.09
CA GLU A 326 10.09 -11.68 -38.16
C GLU A 326 10.76 -10.96 -36.97
N ILE A 327 11.96 -11.43 -36.59
CA ILE A 327 12.77 -10.85 -35.49
C ILE A 327 13.11 -9.39 -35.77
N LYS A 328 13.37 -9.03 -37.03
CA LYS A 328 13.69 -7.66 -37.45
C LYS A 328 12.52 -6.71 -37.23
N GLU A 329 11.31 -7.12 -37.56
CA GLU A 329 10.08 -6.33 -37.35
C GLU A 329 9.80 -6.09 -35.87
N ILE A 330 10.03 -7.10 -35.02
CA ILE A 330 9.89 -6.97 -33.56
C ILE A 330 10.90 -5.97 -33.00
N LYS A 331 12.16 -6.07 -33.42
CA LYS A 331 13.23 -5.16 -33.01
C LYS A 331 12.91 -3.72 -33.42
N ASP A 332 12.52 -3.50 -34.67
CA ASP A 332 12.18 -2.18 -35.18
C ASP A 332 10.94 -1.61 -34.47
N PHE A 333 9.96 -2.45 -34.14
CA PHE A 333 8.80 -2.09 -33.33
C PHE A 333 9.20 -1.65 -31.92
N LEU A 334 9.97 -2.45 -31.18
CA LEU A 334 10.40 -2.13 -29.81
C LEU A 334 11.27 -0.86 -29.75
N LEU A 335 12.14 -0.66 -30.74
CA LEU A 335 12.95 0.55 -30.85
C LEU A 335 12.11 1.78 -31.19
N THR A 336 11.08 1.62 -32.02
CA THR A 336 10.17 2.72 -32.37
C THR A 336 9.26 3.08 -31.19
N ALA A 337 8.72 2.09 -30.47
CA ALA A 337 7.93 2.28 -29.27
C ALA A 337 8.72 3.03 -28.19
N ARG A 338 9.99 2.64 -27.95
CA ARG A 338 10.89 3.33 -27.02
C ARG A 338 11.17 4.79 -27.40
N ARG A 339 11.18 5.13 -28.69
CA ARG A 339 11.57 6.46 -29.18
C ARG A 339 10.44 7.48 -29.18
N LYS A 340 9.16 7.08 -29.12
CA LYS A 340 8.07 7.98 -29.54
C LYS A 340 6.87 8.15 -28.60
N ASP A 341 6.72 7.44 -27.47
CA ASP A 341 5.45 7.47 -26.69
C ASP A 341 4.21 7.38 -27.62
N ALA A 342 4.29 6.56 -28.68
CA ALA A 342 3.42 6.69 -29.84
C ALA A 342 2.06 6.01 -29.62
N LYS A 343 0.99 6.79 -29.75
CA LYS A 343 -0.43 6.39 -29.58
C LYS A 343 -0.98 5.32 -30.54
N SER A 344 -0.22 4.84 -31.52
CA SER A 344 -0.50 3.58 -32.25
C SER A 344 0.59 3.28 -33.30
N VAL A 345 0.79 1.99 -33.59
CA VAL A 345 1.67 1.51 -34.68
C VAL A 345 0.86 0.57 -35.57
N MET A 346 0.71 0.91 -36.85
CA MET A 346 0.07 0.02 -37.83
C MET A 346 1.09 -0.96 -38.41
N ILE A 347 0.84 -2.27 -38.25
CA ILE A 347 1.61 -3.34 -38.91
C ILE A 347 0.66 -4.12 -39.81
N LYS A 348 1.00 -4.27 -41.09
CA LYS A 348 0.16 -4.96 -42.09
C LYS A 348 0.18 -6.47 -41.86
N LYS A 349 -0.99 -7.09 -42.01
CA LYS A 349 -1.32 -8.44 -41.53
C LYS A 349 -1.23 -9.49 -42.64
N ASN A 350 -0.74 -10.68 -42.33
CA ASN A 350 -0.99 -11.89 -43.13
C ASN A 350 -1.11 -13.12 -42.20
N PRO A 351 -2.13 -14.01 -42.28
CA PRO A 351 -2.62 -14.72 -41.07
C PRO A 351 -2.04 -16.11 -40.72
N LYS A 352 -0.95 -16.60 -41.34
CA LYS A 352 -0.62 -18.04 -41.26
C LYS A 352 0.74 -18.46 -40.69
N ASP A 353 1.31 -17.73 -39.74
CA ASP A 353 2.40 -18.29 -38.93
C ASP A 353 2.62 -17.45 -37.67
N THR A 354 2.48 -18.03 -36.49
CA THR A 354 2.68 -17.35 -35.20
C THR A 354 3.89 -17.95 -34.48
N LYS A 355 4.98 -17.18 -34.37
CA LYS A 355 6.17 -17.56 -33.58
C LYS A 355 6.44 -16.61 -32.40
N PHE A 356 5.68 -15.51 -32.31
CA PHE A 356 5.81 -14.50 -31.27
C PHE A 356 4.44 -13.89 -30.95
N LYS A 357 4.14 -13.70 -29.67
CA LYS A 357 2.94 -12.99 -29.20
C LYS A 357 3.38 -11.85 -28.29
N VAL A 358 3.03 -10.62 -28.65
CA VAL A 358 3.38 -9.42 -27.86
C VAL A 358 2.15 -8.93 -27.13
N ARG A 359 2.24 -8.82 -25.81
CA ARG A 359 1.23 -8.21 -24.95
C ARG A 359 1.82 -6.92 -24.38
N CYS A 360 1.13 -5.81 -24.58
CA CYS A 360 1.51 -4.52 -24.04
C CYS A 360 0.59 -4.17 -22.85
N SER A 361 1.19 -3.72 -21.76
CA SER A 361 0.52 -2.95 -20.70
C SER A 361 1.13 -1.55 -20.65
N ARG A 362 0.50 -0.64 -19.89
CA ARG A 362 0.83 0.80 -19.85
C ARG A 362 2.31 1.13 -19.56
N TYR A 363 3.08 0.17 -19.05
CA TYR A 363 4.50 0.34 -18.67
C TYR A 363 5.43 -0.80 -19.10
N LEU A 364 4.89 -1.90 -19.65
CA LEU A 364 5.65 -3.14 -19.89
C LEU A 364 5.22 -3.81 -21.19
N TYR A 365 6.20 -4.25 -21.98
CA TYR A 365 5.98 -5.21 -23.06
C TYR A 365 6.36 -6.61 -22.59
N THR A 366 5.41 -7.54 -22.63
CA THR A 366 5.66 -8.97 -22.45
C THR A 366 5.61 -9.66 -23.80
N LEU A 367 6.75 -10.23 -24.20
CA LEU A 367 6.89 -10.95 -25.45
C LEU A 367 7.01 -12.44 -25.15
N VAL A 368 6.04 -13.22 -25.64
CA VAL A 368 6.03 -14.68 -25.53
C VAL A 368 6.73 -15.25 -26.75
N VAL A 369 7.83 -15.97 -26.50
CA VAL A 369 8.60 -16.67 -27.52
C VAL A 369 8.43 -18.17 -27.30
N GLN A 370 7.98 -18.90 -28.32
CA GLN A 370 7.83 -20.35 -28.23
C GLN A 370 9.12 -21.14 -28.50
N ASP A 371 10.20 -20.45 -28.85
CA ASP A 371 11.48 -21.04 -29.29
C ASP A 371 12.66 -20.31 -28.64
N ARG A 372 13.37 -21.01 -27.76
CA ARG A 372 14.45 -20.46 -26.94
C ARG A 372 15.62 -19.91 -27.77
N GLU A 373 15.97 -20.55 -28.90
CA GLU A 373 17.05 -20.06 -29.75
C GLU A 373 16.70 -18.71 -30.40
N LYS A 374 15.43 -18.52 -30.75
CA LYS A 374 14.95 -17.25 -31.30
C LYS A 374 14.90 -16.16 -30.24
N ALA A 375 14.58 -16.51 -28.99
CA ALA A 375 14.62 -15.58 -27.86
C ALA A 375 16.04 -15.05 -27.63
N GLU A 376 17.05 -15.92 -27.66
CA GLU A 376 18.46 -15.53 -27.50
C GLU A 376 18.97 -14.66 -28.66
N LYS A 377 18.61 -14.99 -29.91
CA LYS A 377 18.93 -14.13 -31.07
C LYS A 377 18.31 -12.74 -30.96
N LEU A 378 17.08 -12.64 -30.45
CA LEU A 378 16.43 -11.35 -30.22
C LEU A 378 17.16 -10.54 -29.14
N LYS A 379 17.53 -11.16 -28.00
CA LYS A 379 18.31 -10.52 -26.93
C LYS A 379 19.63 -9.94 -27.45
N GLN A 380 20.39 -10.73 -28.20
CA GLN A 380 21.69 -10.30 -28.76
C GLN A 380 21.56 -9.16 -29.79
N SER A 381 20.42 -9.09 -30.47
CA SER A 381 20.19 -8.07 -31.50
C SER A 381 19.80 -6.69 -30.94
N LEU A 382 19.42 -6.59 -29.67
CA LEU A 382 18.95 -5.36 -29.04
C LEU A 382 20.11 -4.54 -28.47
N PRO A 383 20.06 -3.19 -28.56
CA PRO A 383 21.12 -2.34 -28.03
C PRO A 383 21.16 -2.37 -26.49
N PRO A 384 22.35 -2.19 -25.88
CA PRO A 384 22.49 -2.13 -24.42
C PRO A 384 21.63 -0.99 -23.84
N GLY A 385 20.85 -1.30 -22.81
CA GLY A 385 19.97 -0.35 -22.10
C GLY A 385 18.47 -0.60 -22.24
N LEU A 386 18.01 -1.62 -22.98
CA LEU A 386 16.69 -2.23 -22.72
C LEU A 386 16.87 -3.29 -21.62
N LEU A 387 16.20 -3.10 -20.48
CA LEU A 387 16.14 -4.13 -19.44
C LEU A 387 15.31 -5.30 -19.96
N VAL A 388 15.90 -6.49 -20.02
CA VAL A 388 15.21 -7.71 -20.44
C VAL A 388 15.15 -8.65 -19.24
N LYS A 389 13.95 -8.94 -18.75
CA LYS A 389 13.75 -9.93 -17.70
C LYS A 389 13.11 -11.18 -18.29
N GLU A 390 13.75 -12.33 -18.07
CA GLU A 390 13.20 -13.63 -18.46
C GLU A 390 12.31 -14.16 -17.33
N LEU A 391 11.08 -14.53 -17.66
CA LEU A 391 10.22 -15.26 -16.73
C LEU A 391 10.29 -16.74 -17.14
N LYS A 392 10.62 -17.59 -16.17
CA LYS A 392 10.65 -19.05 -16.32
C LYS A 392 9.27 -19.64 -16.12
#